data_AF-A0A3M2K5X2-F1
#
_entry.id   AF-A0A3M2K5X2-F1
#
_cell.length_a   1.000
_cell.length_b   1.000
_cell.length_c   1.000
_cell.angle_alpha   90.00
_cell.angle_beta   90.00
_cell.angle_gamma   90.00
#
_symmetry.space_group_name_H-M   'P 1'
#
loop_
_entity.id
_entity.type
_entity.pdbx_description
1 polymer ?
#
loop_
_entity_poly.entity_id
_entity_poly.type
_entity_poly.pdbx_seq_one_letter_code
_entity_poly.pdbx_strand_id
1 'polypeptide(L)'
;MRYFLTVLMVGLLSASVAFGGTIRGIVKDSDTQEPLIGANVVVEGTAMGATTDYEGFFLIEGVPEGQYTVTISYIGYKEYQEQVNVGAGETVTLNVVLTPIALSAKAINVVADRAIERETPVAFTNVRKVEIQARLGSQDIPMVLNTTPSVYATPQGGGAGDARINVRGFDQRNVAIMINGVPVNDMENGWVYWSNWDGVGDATSSIQIQRGLSAVNLATPSIGGTMNIITDPAAVQAGGVFKQELGAGNFIKSTLVLNTGLLNDKYAFSFAVVRKTGDGIVDATWTDAWAYYFGAVYNINPKNRLEFYALGAPQRHGQNLYKQNIAVYSRKLAESLSDYDPEAFTKYNEAGR
;
A
#
# COMPACT_ATOMS: atom_id res chain seq x y z
N MET A 1 -17.08 -49.97 46.09
CA MET A 1 -16.59 -49.67 44.73
C MET A 1 -17.67 -49.62 43.64
N ARG A 2 -18.92 -50.08 43.89
CA ARG A 2 -20.01 -50.06 42.89
C ARG A 2 -20.82 -48.74 42.79
N TYR A 3 -20.74 -47.87 43.79
CA TYR A 3 -21.44 -46.58 43.78
C TYR A 3 -20.57 -45.39 43.35
N PHE A 4 -19.25 -45.60 43.21
CA PHE A 4 -18.31 -44.53 42.83
C PHE A 4 -18.24 -44.33 41.30
N LEU A 5 -18.48 -45.38 40.51
CA LEU A 5 -18.57 -45.27 39.04
C LEU A 5 -19.89 -44.62 38.58
N THR A 6 -20.98 -44.80 39.32
CA THR A 6 -22.30 -44.26 38.93
C THR A 6 -22.40 -42.75 39.17
N VAL A 7 -21.68 -42.21 40.17
CA VAL A 7 -21.61 -40.77 40.43
C VAL A 7 -20.68 -40.07 39.42
N LEU A 8 -19.65 -40.75 38.91
CA LEU A 8 -18.77 -40.21 37.86
C LEU A 8 -19.44 -40.18 36.48
N MET A 9 -20.41 -41.07 36.23
CA MET A 9 -21.08 -41.18 34.93
C MET A 9 -22.29 -40.24 34.76
N VAL A 10 -22.84 -39.71 35.85
CA VAL A 10 -23.95 -38.72 35.83
C VAL A 10 -23.43 -37.27 35.82
N GLY A 11 -22.18 -37.03 36.21
CA GLY A 11 -21.54 -35.70 36.14
C GLY A 11 -21.05 -35.27 34.75
N LEU A 12 -21.10 -36.16 33.75
CA LEU A 12 -20.58 -35.90 32.39
C LEU A 12 -21.65 -35.51 31.35
N LEU A 13 -22.93 -35.41 31.72
CA LEU A 13 -24.05 -35.18 30.78
C LEU A 13 -24.66 -33.77 30.82
N SER A 14 -23.93 -32.77 31.31
CA SER A 14 -24.38 -31.38 31.32
C SER A 14 -23.36 -30.44 30.66
N ALA A 15 -22.81 -30.84 29.51
CA ALA A 15 -22.31 -29.86 28.56
C ALA A 15 -23.53 -29.36 27.77
N SER A 16 -24.19 -28.33 28.27
CA SER A 16 -25.11 -27.54 27.46
C SER A 16 -24.32 -26.96 26.29
N VAL A 17 -24.43 -27.59 25.12
CA VAL A 17 -23.96 -27.04 23.86
C VAL A 17 -24.79 -25.79 23.63
N ALA A 18 -24.25 -24.63 23.98
CA ALA A 18 -24.83 -23.37 23.55
C ALA A 18 -24.73 -23.35 22.02
N PHE A 19 -25.86 -23.57 21.35
CA PHE A 19 -25.98 -23.34 19.91
C PHE A 19 -25.91 -21.83 19.71
N GLY A 20 -24.69 -21.30 19.56
CA GLY A 20 -24.52 -19.95 19.06
C GLY A 20 -25.16 -19.82 17.68
N GLY A 21 -25.72 -18.66 17.39
CA GLY A 21 -26.25 -18.34 16.08
C GLY A 21 -25.13 -18.13 15.05
N THR A 22 -25.55 -17.88 13.82
CA THR A 22 -24.69 -17.73 12.66
C THR A 22 -24.95 -16.38 12.01
N ILE A 23 -23.90 -15.64 11.67
CA ILE A 23 -24.00 -14.43 10.85
C ILE A 23 -23.34 -14.73 9.51
N ARG A 24 -24.05 -14.48 8.41
CA ARG A 24 -23.52 -14.68 7.05
C ARG A 24 -23.95 -13.57 6.12
N GLY A 25 -23.28 -13.43 4.98
CA GLY A 25 -23.71 -12.48 3.96
C GLY A 25 -22.69 -12.26 2.87
N ILE A 26 -22.98 -11.30 2.00
CA ILE A 26 -22.11 -10.92 0.88
C ILE A 26 -21.79 -9.43 0.98
N VAL A 27 -20.52 -9.09 0.74
CA VAL A 27 -20.02 -7.71 0.69
C VAL A 27 -19.63 -7.34 -0.74
N LYS A 28 -20.18 -6.22 -1.24
CA LYS A 28 -19.96 -5.72 -2.61
C LYS A 28 -19.54 -4.25 -2.64
N ASP A 29 -18.92 -3.85 -3.75
CA ASP A 29 -18.62 -2.46 -4.07
C ASP A 29 -19.87 -1.71 -4.56
N SER A 30 -20.10 -0.48 -4.11
CA SER A 30 -21.26 0.32 -4.53
C SER A 30 -21.27 0.71 -6.00
N ASP A 31 -20.11 0.95 -6.59
CA ASP A 31 -19.96 1.56 -7.90
C ASP A 31 -19.92 0.51 -9.01
N THR A 32 -19.15 -0.56 -8.79
CA THR A 32 -18.90 -1.63 -9.75
C THR A 32 -19.82 -2.83 -9.55
N GLN A 33 -20.45 -2.95 -8.36
CA GLN A 33 -21.22 -4.12 -7.93
C GLN A 33 -20.40 -5.42 -7.87
N GLU A 34 -19.06 -5.32 -7.93
CA GLU A 34 -18.15 -6.45 -7.79
C GLU A 34 -18.06 -6.93 -6.32
N PRO A 35 -17.87 -8.24 -6.09
CA PRO A 35 -17.64 -8.76 -4.75
C PRO A 35 -16.31 -8.24 -4.18
N LEU A 36 -16.32 -7.86 -2.90
CA LEU A 36 -15.13 -7.40 -2.20
C LEU A 36 -14.48 -8.57 -1.47
N ILE A 37 -13.33 -9.02 -1.98
CA ILE A 37 -12.56 -10.15 -1.47
C ILE A 37 -11.67 -9.68 -0.30
N GLY A 38 -11.73 -10.35 0.85
CA GLY A 38 -10.92 -10.00 2.02
C GLY A 38 -11.43 -8.81 2.85
N ALA A 39 -12.70 -8.44 2.73
CA ALA A 39 -13.38 -7.54 3.67
C ALA A 39 -13.44 -8.18 5.06
N ASN A 40 -13.06 -7.42 6.07
CA ASN A 40 -13.03 -7.86 7.46
C ASN A 40 -14.39 -7.61 8.10
N VAL A 41 -14.96 -8.64 8.72
CA VAL A 41 -16.25 -8.59 9.41
C VAL A 41 -16.00 -8.96 10.87
N VAL A 42 -16.30 -8.04 11.78
CA VAL A 42 -16.05 -8.21 13.22
C VAL A 42 -17.35 -8.04 13.99
N VAL A 43 -17.61 -8.95 14.93
CA VAL A 43 -18.71 -8.84 15.90
C VAL A 43 -18.19 -8.15 17.15
N GLU A 44 -18.54 -6.88 17.34
CA GLU A 44 -18.00 -6.07 18.44
C GLU A 44 -18.35 -6.65 19.82
N GLY A 45 -17.40 -6.55 20.75
CA GLY A 45 -17.53 -7.13 22.10
C GLY A 45 -17.20 -8.63 22.17
N THR A 46 -16.84 -9.26 21.05
CA THR A 46 -16.39 -10.66 20.99
C THR A 46 -15.04 -10.78 20.28
N ALA A 47 -14.43 -11.97 20.31
CA ALA A 47 -13.26 -12.29 19.49
C ALA A 47 -13.65 -12.91 18.13
N MET A 48 -14.93 -12.84 17.75
CA MET A 48 -15.45 -13.49 16.55
C MET A 48 -15.44 -12.53 15.36
N GLY A 49 -15.00 -13.07 14.22
CA GLY A 49 -14.93 -12.35 12.96
C GLY A 49 -14.63 -13.29 11.80
N ALA A 50 -14.77 -12.78 10.58
CA ALA A 50 -14.44 -13.50 9.35
C ALA A 50 -13.95 -12.53 8.28
N THR A 51 -13.26 -13.06 7.28
CA THR A 51 -12.93 -12.33 6.05
C THR A 51 -13.75 -12.87 4.88
N THR A 52 -14.16 -11.99 3.96
CA THR A 52 -14.91 -12.42 2.77
C THR A 52 -14.05 -13.20 1.77
N ASP A 53 -14.68 -14.15 1.07
CA ASP A 53 -14.07 -14.96 0.02
C ASP A 53 -14.10 -14.31 -1.37
N TYR A 54 -13.82 -15.09 -2.43
CA TYR A 54 -13.78 -14.63 -3.81
C TYR A 54 -15.14 -14.22 -4.39
N GLU A 55 -16.25 -14.66 -3.78
CA GLU A 55 -17.62 -14.24 -4.11
C GLU A 55 -18.09 -13.11 -3.19
N GLY A 56 -17.23 -12.62 -2.31
CA GLY A 56 -17.53 -11.61 -1.30
C GLY A 56 -18.32 -12.17 -0.13
N PHE A 57 -18.43 -13.50 0.00
CA PHE A 57 -19.22 -14.16 1.04
C PHE A 57 -18.43 -14.30 2.34
N PHE A 58 -19.10 -14.12 3.48
CA PHE A 58 -18.55 -14.38 4.81
C PHE A 58 -19.51 -15.23 5.66
N LEU A 59 -18.94 -15.96 6.62
CA LEU A 59 -19.65 -16.81 7.57
C LEU A 59 -18.97 -16.75 8.95
N ILE A 60 -19.75 -16.42 9.98
CA ILE A 60 -19.33 -16.41 11.38
C ILE A 60 -20.29 -17.33 12.14
N GLU A 61 -19.80 -18.47 12.62
CA GLU A 61 -20.60 -19.47 13.33
C GLU A 61 -20.36 -19.39 14.85
N GLY A 62 -21.35 -19.81 15.63
CA GLY A 62 -21.23 -19.94 17.08
C GLY A 62 -21.30 -18.61 17.83
N VAL A 63 -21.88 -17.57 17.23
CA VAL A 63 -22.08 -16.27 17.88
C VAL A 63 -23.09 -16.43 19.02
N PRO A 64 -22.74 -16.11 20.29
CA PRO A 64 -23.67 -16.24 21.40
C PRO A 64 -24.94 -15.44 21.18
N GLU A 65 -26.03 -15.79 21.87
CA GLU A 65 -27.27 -15.02 21.77
C GLU A 65 -27.08 -13.61 22.34
N GLY A 66 -27.58 -12.60 21.63
CA GLY A 66 -27.43 -11.22 22.04
C GLY A 66 -27.60 -10.19 20.93
N GLN A 67 -27.53 -8.93 21.31
CA GLN A 67 -27.49 -7.80 20.39
C GLN A 67 -26.04 -7.37 20.21
N TYR A 68 -25.58 -7.32 18.96
CA TYR A 68 -24.22 -6.98 18.60
C TYR A 68 -24.18 -5.91 17.52
N THR A 69 -23.13 -5.09 17.53
CA THR A 69 -22.76 -4.29 16.37
C THR A 69 -21.82 -5.12 15.50
N VAL A 70 -22.20 -5.33 14.24
CA VAL A 70 -21.31 -5.91 13.24
C VAL A 70 -20.64 -4.77 12.48
N THR A 71 -19.31 -4.75 12.53
CA THR A 71 -18.49 -3.77 11.81
C THR A 71 -17.86 -4.47 10.61
N ILE A 72 -18.17 -3.98 9.42
CA ILE A 72 -17.56 -4.43 8.15
C ILE A 72 -16.62 -3.34 7.66
N SER A 73 -15.35 -3.70 7.53
CA SER A 73 -14.31 -2.81 7.04
C SER A 73 -13.59 -3.42 5.83
N TYR A 74 -13.35 -2.61 4.82
CA TYR A 74 -12.53 -2.98 3.68
C TYR A 74 -11.70 -1.79 3.25
N ILE A 75 -10.47 -2.04 2.81
CA ILE A 75 -9.52 -0.94 2.67
C ILE A 75 -9.89 -0.07 1.46
N GLY A 76 -9.94 1.25 1.70
CA GLY A 76 -10.38 2.21 0.68
C GLY A 76 -11.89 2.38 0.62
N TYR A 77 -12.63 1.78 1.56
CA TYR A 77 -14.08 1.89 1.70
C TYR A 77 -14.46 2.49 3.04
N LYS A 78 -15.64 3.10 3.08
CA LYS A 78 -16.20 3.60 4.32
C LYS A 78 -16.67 2.42 5.16
N GLU A 79 -16.19 2.32 6.40
CA GLU A 79 -16.71 1.36 7.38
C GLU A 79 -18.24 1.38 7.47
N TYR A 80 -18.82 0.19 7.52
CA TYR A 80 -20.24 -0.05 7.71
C TYR A 80 -20.49 -0.70 9.07
N GLN A 81 -21.45 -0.16 9.81
CA GLN A 81 -21.84 -0.66 11.12
C GLN A 81 -23.35 -0.88 11.15
N GLU A 82 -23.78 -2.08 11.55
CA GLU A 82 -25.20 -2.41 11.74
C GLU A 82 -25.41 -3.21 13.02
N GLN A 83 -26.48 -2.90 13.75
CA GLN A 83 -26.89 -3.68 14.89
C GLN A 83 -27.67 -4.91 14.44
N VAL A 84 -27.22 -6.09 14.86
CA VAL A 84 -27.88 -7.37 14.61
C VAL A 84 -28.26 -8.03 15.93
N ASN A 85 -29.43 -8.66 15.94
CA ASN A 85 -29.86 -9.52 17.04
C ASN A 85 -29.64 -10.97 16.62
N VAL A 86 -28.81 -11.69 17.35
CA VAL A 86 -28.52 -13.10 17.12
C VAL A 86 -29.30 -13.92 18.14
N GLY A 87 -30.28 -14.69 17.70
CA GLY A 87 -30.95 -15.71 18.51
C GLY A 87 -30.18 -17.02 18.55
N ALA A 88 -30.45 -17.86 19.55
CA ALA A 88 -29.84 -19.18 19.68
C ALA A 88 -30.17 -20.07 18.46
N GLY A 89 -29.12 -20.52 17.75
CA GLY A 89 -29.24 -21.31 16.52
C GLY A 89 -29.84 -20.57 15.32
N GLU A 90 -30.09 -19.27 15.42
CA GLU A 90 -30.61 -18.48 14.30
C GLU A 90 -29.52 -18.09 13.32
N THR A 91 -29.89 -17.93 12.04
CA THR A 91 -28.99 -17.40 11.01
C THR A 91 -29.41 -15.99 10.62
N VAL A 92 -28.58 -15.01 10.95
CA VAL A 92 -28.70 -13.63 10.51
C VAL A 92 -28.01 -13.49 9.15
N THR A 93 -28.72 -12.95 8.16
CA THR A 93 -28.16 -12.66 6.83
C THR A 93 -27.96 -11.16 6.65
N LEU A 94 -26.72 -10.73 6.41
CA LEU A 94 -26.30 -9.34 6.32
C LEU A 94 -25.58 -9.10 4.97
N ASN A 95 -26.33 -8.64 3.97
CA ASN A 95 -25.76 -8.29 2.66
C ASN A 95 -25.46 -6.79 2.61
N VAL A 96 -24.21 -6.44 2.37
CA VAL A 96 -23.72 -5.06 2.50
C VAL A 96 -23.08 -4.59 1.22
N VAL A 97 -23.38 -3.35 0.86
CA VAL A 97 -22.72 -2.65 -0.23
C VAL A 97 -21.87 -1.55 0.39
N LEU A 98 -20.55 -1.73 0.33
CA LEU A 98 -19.61 -0.74 0.85
C LEU A 98 -19.41 0.37 -0.18
N THR A 99 -19.50 1.61 0.30
CA THR A 99 -19.16 2.78 -0.51
C THR A 99 -17.66 3.00 -0.47
N PRO A 100 -16.96 3.09 -1.63
CA PRO A 100 -15.58 3.54 -1.65
C PRO A 100 -15.45 4.86 -0.90
N ILE A 101 -14.31 5.08 -0.25
CA ILE A 101 -13.96 6.41 0.25
C ILE A 101 -13.79 7.29 -0.98
N ALA A 102 -14.86 7.93 -1.41
CA ALA A 102 -14.79 9.03 -2.34
C ALA A 102 -13.94 10.11 -1.65
N LEU A 103 -12.91 10.60 -2.34
CA LEU A 103 -12.26 11.87 -2.05
C LEU A 103 -13.29 13.00 -2.28
N SER A 104 -14.37 13.01 -1.51
CA SER A 104 -15.34 14.09 -1.41
C SER A 104 -15.51 14.41 0.06
N ALA A 105 -14.40 14.76 0.70
CA ALA A 105 -14.49 15.82 1.68
C ALA A 105 -15.01 17.05 0.91
N LYS A 106 -15.87 17.87 1.52
CA LYS A 106 -15.99 19.29 1.14
C LYS A 106 -14.57 19.84 1.21
N ALA A 107 -13.89 19.81 0.08
CA ALA A 107 -12.46 19.95 0.04
C ALA A 107 -12.16 21.42 0.34
N ILE A 108 -11.38 21.64 1.38
CA ILE A 108 -10.24 22.51 1.14
C ILE A 108 -9.48 21.76 0.05
N ASN A 109 -9.63 22.22 -1.20
CA ASN A 109 -8.98 21.67 -2.38
C ASN A 109 -7.47 21.76 -2.16
N VAL A 110 -6.91 20.73 -1.53
CA VAL A 110 -5.48 20.47 -1.49
C VAL A 110 -5.25 19.43 -2.58
N VAL A 111 -4.58 19.71 -3.68
CA VAL A 111 -3.44 20.59 -3.95
C VAL A 111 -3.76 21.35 -5.24
N ALA A 112 -3.25 22.57 -5.43
CA ALA A 112 -3.42 23.40 -6.64
C ALA A 112 -3.01 22.72 -7.99
N ASP A 113 -2.51 21.49 -7.93
CA ASP A 113 -1.85 20.77 -9.00
C ASP A 113 -2.57 19.47 -9.41
N ARG A 114 -3.85 19.31 -9.03
CA ARG A 114 -4.69 18.19 -9.52
C ARG A 114 -5.65 18.64 -10.60
N ALA A 115 -5.68 17.87 -11.68
CA ALA A 115 -6.69 17.98 -12.72
C ALA A 115 -8.04 17.45 -12.21
N ILE A 116 -9.10 18.18 -12.55
CA ILE A 116 -10.50 17.88 -12.23
C ILE A 116 -11.22 17.46 -13.51
N GLU A 117 -12.02 16.40 -13.41
CA GLU A 117 -12.76 15.86 -14.54
C GLU A 117 -13.74 16.90 -15.08
N ARG A 118 -13.76 17.08 -16.41
CA ARG A 118 -14.61 18.07 -17.12
C ARG A 118 -14.33 19.54 -16.79
N GLU A 119 -13.28 19.84 -16.03
CA GLU A 119 -12.85 21.22 -15.74
C GLU A 119 -11.44 21.49 -16.26
N THR A 120 -10.50 20.59 -16.02
CA THR A 120 -9.12 20.75 -16.46
C THR A 120 -8.91 20.13 -17.85
N PRO A 121 -8.46 20.90 -18.86
CA PRO A 121 -8.31 20.43 -20.23
C PRO A 121 -7.02 19.61 -20.45
N VAL A 122 -6.76 18.63 -19.59
CA VAL A 122 -5.59 17.75 -19.65
C VAL A 122 -6.02 16.30 -19.49
N ALA A 123 -5.32 15.38 -20.14
CA ALA A 123 -5.57 13.95 -19.95
C ALA A 123 -4.95 13.50 -18.63
N PHE A 124 -5.77 13.04 -17.68
CA PHE A 124 -5.27 12.53 -16.40
C PHE A 124 -5.89 11.18 -16.02
N THR A 125 -5.28 10.51 -15.06
CA THR A 125 -5.81 9.30 -14.41
C THR A 125 -5.57 9.40 -12.92
N ASN A 126 -6.58 9.07 -12.12
CA ASN A 126 -6.45 8.89 -10.68
C ASN A 126 -6.33 7.40 -10.39
N VAL A 127 -5.24 6.99 -9.76
CA VAL A 127 -5.06 5.64 -9.21
C VAL A 127 -5.45 5.68 -7.75
N ARG A 128 -6.49 4.92 -7.40
CA ARG A 128 -7.09 4.90 -6.06
C ARG A 128 -6.28 4.01 -5.10
N LYS A 129 -6.45 4.23 -3.80
CA LYS A 129 -5.82 3.42 -2.74
C LYS A 129 -6.04 1.92 -2.91
N VAL A 130 -7.27 1.51 -3.25
CA VAL A 130 -7.61 0.10 -3.49
C VAL A 130 -6.79 -0.51 -4.63
N GLU A 131 -6.58 0.23 -5.73
CA GLU A 131 -5.77 -0.23 -6.86
C GLU A 131 -4.28 -0.30 -6.49
N ILE A 132 -3.80 0.68 -5.71
CA ILE A 132 -2.44 0.70 -5.18
C ILE A 132 -2.19 -0.52 -4.31
N GLN A 133 -3.07 -0.83 -3.38
CA GLN A 133 -2.89 -1.97 -2.48
C GLN A 133 -3.02 -3.32 -3.19
N ALA A 134 -3.96 -3.43 -4.14
CA ALA A 134 -4.16 -4.66 -4.90
C ALA A 134 -2.98 -4.97 -5.84
N ARG A 135 -2.23 -3.97 -6.32
CA ARG A 135 -1.23 -4.15 -7.39
C ARG A 135 0.21 -3.86 -6.99
N LEU A 136 0.45 -2.89 -6.11
CA LEU A 136 1.80 -2.44 -5.81
C LEU A 136 2.61 -3.53 -5.09
N GLY A 137 1.99 -4.21 -4.11
CA GLY A 137 2.69 -5.16 -3.23
C GLY A 137 3.97 -4.54 -2.65
N SER A 138 5.10 -5.18 -2.94
CA SER A 138 6.44 -4.76 -2.54
C SER A 138 7.27 -4.12 -3.67
N GLN A 139 6.64 -3.76 -4.79
CA GLN A 139 7.30 -3.13 -5.92
C GLN A 139 7.48 -1.62 -5.70
N ASP A 140 8.33 -1.00 -6.52
CA ASP A 140 8.48 0.45 -6.53
C ASP A 140 7.19 1.14 -7.03
N ILE A 141 6.86 2.31 -6.47
CA ILE A 141 5.60 3.04 -6.71
C ILE A 141 5.22 3.14 -8.19
N PRO A 142 6.13 3.45 -9.15
CA PRO A 142 5.76 3.53 -10.56
C PRO A 142 5.12 2.28 -11.14
N MET A 143 5.43 1.11 -10.59
CA MET A 143 4.96 -0.16 -11.13
C MET A 143 3.43 -0.28 -11.10
N VAL A 144 2.77 0.33 -10.11
CA VAL A 144 1.29 0.36 -10.06
C VAL A 144 0.69 1.12 -11.25
N LEU A 145 1.46 1.99 -11.91
CA LEU A 145 0.99 2.83 -12.99
C LEU A 145 1.02 2.15 -14.35
N ASN A 146 1.52 0.92 -14.46
CA ASN A 146 1.55 0.17 -15.72
C ASN A 146 0.15 -0.12 -16.30
N THR A 147 -0.90 0.04 -15.51
CA THR A 147 -2.29 -0.04 -15.98
C THR A 147 -2.85 1.30 -16.44
N THR A 148 -2.07 2.38 -16.34
CA THR A 148 -2.46 3.71 -16.79
C THR A 148 -2.08 3.90 -18.27
N PRO A 149 -2.98 4.40 -19.13
CA PRO A 149 -2.68 4.61 -20.54
C PRO A 149 -1.44 5.46 -20.76
N SER A 150 -0.58 5.01 -21.68
CA SER A 150 0.67 5.69 -22.05
C SER A 150 1.67 5.89 -20.91
N VAL A 151 1.57 5.13 -19.82
CA VAL A 151 2.56 5.10 -18.74
C VAL A 151 3.23 3.74 -18.76
N TYR A 152 4.56 3.74 -18.76
CA TYR A 152 5.37 2.54 -18.73
C TYR A 152 6.37 2.64 -17.59
N ALA A 153 6.34 1.67 -16.69
CA ALA A 153 7.27 1.52 -15.60
C ALA A 153 8.04 0.21 -15.74
N THR A 154 9.36 0.28 -15.60
CA THR A 154 10.24 -0.90 -15.70
C THR A 154 11.16 -0.97 -14.48
N PRO A 155 11.29 -2.13 -13.83
CA PRO A 155 12.32 -2.34 -12.83
C PRO A 155 13.66 -2.49 -13.56
N GLN A 156 14.60 -1.55 -13.36
CA GLN A 156 15.95 -1.69 -13.94
C GLN A 156 16.86 -2.46 -12.99
N GLY A 157 17.86 -3.15 -13.55
CA GLY A 157 18.98 -3.70 -12.76
C GLY A 157 18.65 -4.76 -11.71
N GLY A 158 17.39 -5.15 -11.50
CA GLY A 158 17.00 -6.19 -10.53
C GLY A 158 17.20 -5.83 -9.05
N GLY A 159 17.67 -4.61 -8.75
CA GLY A 159 17.83 -4.08 -7.39
C GLY A 159 16.57 -3.41 -6.86
N ALA A 160 16.59 -3.02 -5.59
CA ALA A 160 15.50 -2.29 -4.94
C ALA A 160 15.54 -0.79 -5.29
N GLY A 161 14.41 -0.20 -5.68
CA GLY A 161 14.33 1.25 -5.95
C GLY A 161 14.85 1.70 -7.32
N ASP A 162 15.12 0.76 -8.21
CA ASP A 162 15.68 1.00 -9.55
C ASP A 162 14.59 1.18 -10.62
N ALA A 163 13.31 1.24 -10.26
CA ALA A 163 12.25 1.46 -11.25
C ALA A 163 12.40 2.80 -11.98
N ARG A 164 12.08 2.81 -13.27
CA ARG A 164 11.96 4.02 -14.10
C ARG A 164 10.56 4.15 -14.65
N ILE A 165 10.12 5.39 -14.83
CA ILE A 165 8.82 5.71 -15.41
C ILE A 165 8.96 6.53 -16.69
N ASN A 166 8.22 6.14 -17.73
CA ASN A 166 8.10 6.89 -18.96
C ASN A 166 6.62 7.23 -19.20
N VAL A 167 6.34 8.47 -19.58
CA VAL A 167 4.98 8.94 -19.87
C VAL A 167 4.94 9.46 -21.29
N ARG A 168 4.08 8.86 -22.14
CA ARG A 168 4.00 9.16 -23.59
C ARG A 168 5.36 9.11 -24.31
N GLY A 169 6.25 8.21 -23.87
CA GLY A 169 7.60 8.06 -24.43
C GLY A 169 8.64 9.02 -23.87
N PHE A 170 8.26 10.00 -23.06
CA PHE A 170 9.19 10.87 -22.36
C PHE A 170 9.80 10.15 -21.16
N ASP A 171 11.13 10.26 -21.05
CA ASP A 171 11.91 9.79 -19.90
C ASP A 171 11.52 10.50 -18.60
N GLN A 172 11.69 9.86 -17.44
CA GLN A 172 11.28 10.41 -16.14
C GLN A 172 11.82 11.81 -15.83
N ARG A 173 12.98 12.18 -16.38
CA ARG A 173 13.55 13.53 -16.21
C ARG A 173 12.67 14.64 -16.80
N ASN A 174 11.74 14.26 -17.67
CA ASN A 174 10.77 15.13 -18.31
C ASN A 174 9.36 14.95 -17.73
N VAL A 175 9.24 14.24 -16.62
CA VAL A 175 8.00 14.03 -15.86
C VAL A 175 8.22 14.59 -14.47
N ALA A 176 7.45 15.60 -14.07
CA ALA A 176 7.58 16.14 -12.72
C ALA A 176 6.83 15.23 -11.74
N ILE A 177 7.60 14.62 -10.84
CA ILE A 177 7.11 13.75 -9.79
C ILE A 177 7.02 14.59 -8.52
N MET A 178 5.86 14.52 -7.87
CA MET A 178 5.52 15.30 -6.70
C MET A 178 4.94 14.42 -5.61
N ILE A 179 5.18 14.81 -4.37
CA ILE A 179 4.49 14.26 -3.19
C ILE A 179 3.78 15.41 -2.51
N ASN A 180 2.46 15.29 -2.36
CA ASN A 180 1.58 16.34 -1.85
C ASN A 180 1.80 17.70 -2.57
N GLY A 181 2.07 17.68 -3.88
CA GLY A 181 2.34 18.87 -4.68
C GLY A 181 3.77 19.41 -4.66
N VAL A 182 4.66 18.86 -3.84
CA VAL A 182 6.06 19.29 -3.80
C VAL A 182 6.91 18.44 -4.73
N PRO A 183 7.63 19.02 -5.70
CA PRO A 183 8.50 18.29 -6.61
C PRO A 183 9.63 17.58 -5.88
N VAL A 184 9.91 16.35 -6.30
CA VAL A 184 10.94 15.49 -5.70
C VAL A 184 12.01 15.02 -6.69
N ASN A 185 11.92 15.45 -7.94
CA ASN A 185 12.98 15.24 -8.92
C ASN A 185 14.29 15.87 -8.42
N ASP A 186 15.40 15.17 -8.64
CA ASP A 186 16.74 15.69 -8.39
C ASP A 186 16.99 16.96 -9.21
N MET A 187 17.55 17.99 -8.56
CA MET A 187 17.71 19.31 -9.17
C MET A 187 18.82 19.37 -10.23
N GLU A 188 19.77 18.43 -10.22
CA GLU A 188 20.88 18.40 -11.16
C GLU A 188 20.52 17.62 -12.43
N ASN A 189 19.89 16.45 -12.26
CA ASN A 189 19.73 15.50 -13.35
C ASN A 189 18.26 15.11 -13.61
N GLY A 190 17.31 15.56 -12.80
CA GLY A 190 15.87 15.31 -12.95
C GLY A 190 15.43 13.90 -12.58
N TRP A 191 16.33 13.03 -12.12
CA TRP A 191 15.98 11.65 -11.76
C TRP A 191 15.27 11.59 -10.41
N VAL A 192 14.38 10.62 -10.28
CA VAL A 192 13.88 10.12 -8.99
C VAL A 192 14.44 8.72 -8.79
N TYR A 193 15.01 8.49 -7.61
CA TYR A 193 15.48 7.20 -7.12
C TYR A 193 14.47 6.67 -6.13
N TRP A 194 13.73 5.62 -6.48
CA TRP A 194 12.59 5.16 -5.69
C TRP A 194 13.00 4.50 -4.38
N SER A 195 14.26 4.09 -4.24
CA SER A 195 14.82 3.66 -2.96
C SER A 195 14.83 4.78 -1.92
N ASN A 196 14.96 6.04 -2.32
CA ASN A 196 14.87 7.20 -1.40
C ASN A 196 13.43 7.49 -0.93
N TRP A 197 12.45 6.92 -1.62
CA TRP A 197 11.01 7.12 -1.38
C TRP A 197 10.31 5.81 -1.02
N ASP A 198 11.07 4.81 -0.55
CA ASP A 198 10.50 3.56 -0.08
C ASP A 198 9.49 3.81 1.05
N GLY A 199 8.46 2.97 1.15
CA GLY A 199 7.37 3.14 2.12
C GLY A 199 6.37 4.26 1.83
N VAL A 200 6.65 5.22 0.94
CA VAL A 200 5.66 6.26 0.56
C VAL A 200 4.41 5.62 -0.06
N GLY A 201 4.57 4.54 -0.82
CA GLY A 201 3.45 3.78 -1.40
C GLY A 201 2.49 3.22 -0.34
N ASP A 202 3.02 2.84 0.84
CA ASP A 202 2.23 2.32 1.95
C ASP A 202 1.42 3.43 2.67
N ALA A 203 1.89 4.68 2.62
CA ALA A 203 1.18 5.86 3.13
C ALA A 203 0.32 6.58 2.08
N THR A 204 0.30 6.10 0.83
CA THR A 204 -0.39 6.78 -0.27
C THR A 204 -1.90 6.55 -0.21
N SER A 205 -2.65 7.63 -0.37
CA SER A 205 -4.12 7.63 -0.51
C SER A 205 -4.56 7.69 -1.97
N SER A 206 -3.84 8.40 -2.84
CA SER A 206 -4.07 8.36 -4.29
C SER A 206 -2.85 8.83 -5.06
N ILE A 207 -2.76 8.44 -6.33
CA ILE A 207 -1.79 8.99 -7.28
C ILE A 207 -2.56 9.60 -8.44
N GLN A 208 -2.21 10.81 -8.86
CA GLN A 208 -2.71 11.38 -10.11
C GLN A 208 -1.59 11.50 -11.12
N ILE A 209 -1.79 10.91 -12.31
CA ILE A 209 -0.93 11.12 -13.46
C ILE A 209 -1.63 12.05 -14.42
N GLN A 210 -1.02 13.21 -14.73
CA GLN A 210 -1.40 14.03 -15.87
C GLN A 210 -0.41 13.76 -17.02
N ARG A 211 -0.90 13.60 -18.24
CA ARG A 211 -0.09 13.17 -19.40
C ARG A 211 0.06 14.30 -20.40
N GLY A 212 1.30 14.57 -20.82
CA GLY A 212 1.65 15.74 -21.64
C GLY A 212 1.73 17.01 -20.80
N LEU A 213 1.79 18.18 -21.46
CA LEU A 213 1.84 19.48 -20.78
C LEU A 213 0.73 19.57 -19.72
N SER A 214 1.18 19.64 -18.47
CA SER A 214 0.33 19.52 -17.30
C SER A 214 -0.20 20.90 -16.89
N ALA A 215 -1.34 20.92 -16.21
CA ALA A 215 -1.95 22.15 -15.69
C ALA A 215 -1.36 22.61 -14.34
N VAL A 216 -0.26 21.98 -13.89
CA VAL A 216 0.40 22.37 -12.63
C VAL A 216 1.03 23.76 -12.76
N ASN A 217 0.93 24.54 -11.69
CA ASN A 217 1.44 25.91 -11.67
C ASN A 217 2.90 25.99 -11.17
N LEU A 218 3.65 24.89 -11.32
CA LEU A 218 5.04 24.79 -10.93
C LEU A 218 5.96 24.80 -12.15
N ALA A 219 7.01 25.62 -12.07
CA ALA A 219 8.11 25.63 -13.04
C ALA A 219 8.98 24.37 -12.85
N THR A 220 8.50 23.23 -13.35
CA THR A 220 9.21 21.95 -13.32
C THR A 220 9.26 21.34 -14.72
N PRO A 221 10.35 20.65 -15.11
CA PRO A 221 10.43 19.93 -16.38
C PRO A 221 9.35 18.83 -16.44
N SER A 222 8.26 19.10 -17.17
CA SER A 222 7.04 18.27 -17.13
C SER A 222 6.39 18.10 -18.51
N ILE A 223 7.18 18.16 -19.59
CA ILE A 223 6.64 17.99 -20.95
C ILE A 223 6.02 16.60 -21.18
N GLY A 224 6.51 15.56 -20.50
CA GLY A 224 5.89 14.24 -20.46
C GLY A 224 4.65 14.18 -19.56
N GLY A 225 4.57 15.09 -18.59
CA GLY A 225 3.45 15.26 -17.68
C GLY A 225 3.89 15.30 -16.23
N THR A 226 2.94 15.01 -15.35
CA THR A 226 3.14 15.06 -13.90
C THR A 226 2.62 13.82 -13.22
N MET A 227 3.27 13.45 -12.13
CA MET A 227 2.85 12.42 -11.20
C MET A 227 2.78 13.02 -9.81
N ASN A 228 1.58 13.12 -9.23
CA ASN A 228 1.42 13.63 -7.87
C ASN A 228 0.90 12.52 -6.96
N ILE A 229 1.71 12.16 -5.96
CA ILE A 229 1.39 11.17 -4.93
C ILE A 229 0.79 11.92 -3.74
N ILE A 230 -0.43 11.54 -3.34
CA ILE A 230 -1.16 12.16 -2.24
C ILE A 230 -1.25 11.19 -1.08
N THR A 231 -0.80 11.63 0.09
CA THR A 231 -0.86 10.83 1.33
C THR A 231 -2.09 11.15 2.18
N ASP A 232 -2.47 12.43 2.27
CA ASP A 232 -3.64 12.99 2.98
C ASP A 232 -4.14 12.19 4.21
N PRO A 233 -3.56 12.43 5.40
CA PRO A 233 -4.00 11.83 6.65
C PRO A 233 -5.48 12.04 6.98
N ALA A 234 -6.08 13.16 6.56
CA ALA A 234 -7.46 13.49 6.86
C ALA A 234 -8.47 12.74 5.98
N ALA A 235 -8.01 12.19 4.85
CA ALA A 235 -8.80 11.35 3.96
C ALA A 235 -8.81 9.85 4.37
N VAL A 236 -8.00 9.46 5.37
CA VAL A 236 -7.91 8.08 5.85
C VAL A 236 -8.75 7.92 7.11
N GLN A 237 -9.37 6.75 7.29
CA GLN A 237 -10.12 6.43 8.51
C GLN A 237 -9.19 6.07 9.67
N ALA A 238 -9.70 6.19 10.89
CA ALA A 238 -8.97 5.75 12.08
C ALA A 238 -8.72 4.24 12.01
N GLY A 239 -7.51 3.79 12.34
CA GLY A 239 -7.21 2.37 12.34
C GLY A 239 -5.72 2.07 12.18
N GLY A 240 -5.39 0.79 12.28
CA GLY A 240 -4.05 0.26 12.11
C GLY A 240 -4.01 -0.85 11.07
N VAL A 241 -2.96 -0.89 10.28
CA VAL A 241 -2.69 -1.98 9.33
C VAL A 241 -1.29 -2.51 9.62
N PHE A 242 -1.22 -3.80 9.90
CA PHE A 242 0.03 -4.54 9.89
C PHE A 242 0.05 -5.44 8.64
N LYS A 243 1.11 -5.37 7.85
CA LYS A 243 1.29 -6.14 6.62
C LYS A 243 2.64 -6.83 6.65
N GLN A 244 2.63 -8.12 6.33
CA GLN A 244 3.81 -8.95 6.18
C GLN A 244 3.84 -9.49 4.75
N GLU A 245 4.90 -9.17 4.02
CA GLU A 245 5.11 -9.61 2.65
C GLU A 245 6.36 -10.49 2.58
N LEU A 246 6.26 -11.61 1.87
CA LEU A 246 7.32 -12.61 1.71
C LEU A 246 7.52 -12.88 0.21
N GLY A 247 8.77 -13.08 -0.21
CA GLY A 247 9.09 -13.28 -1.62
C GLY A 247 10.39 -14.04 -1.86
N ALA A 248 10.74 -14.23 -3.13
CA ALA A 248 11.97 -14.88 -3.55
C ALA A 248 13.22 -14.13 -3.06
N GLY A 249 14.34 -14.84 -2.92
CA GLY A 249 15.60 -14.25 -2.41
C GLY A 249 15.53 -13.86 -0.95
N ASN A 250 14.88 -14.68 -0.11
CA ASN A 250 14.64 -14.42 1.32
C ASN A 250 14.03 -13.03 1.58
N PHE A 251 13.20 -12.54 0.66
CA PHE A 251 12.60 -11.23 0.75
C PHE A 251 11.53 -11.20 1.85
N ILE A 252 11.66 -10.23 2.75
CA ILE A 252 10.75 -9.99 3.86
C ILE A 252 10.52 -8.49 3.96
N LYS A 253 9.26 -8.08 3.92
CA LYS A 253 8.85 -6.69 4.20
C LYS A 253 7.76 -6.68 5.27
N SER A 254 8.02 -5.97 6.36
CA SER A 254 7.07 -5.74 7.44
C SER A 254 6.68 -4.27 7.45
N THR A 255 5.39 -4.00 7.35
CA THR A 255 4.84 -2.64 7.32
C THR A 255 3.83 -2.49 8.46
N LEU A 256 3.95 -1.41 9.22
CA LEU A 256 2.95 -0.97 10.19
C LEU A 256 2.49 0.44 9.81
N VAL A 257 1.20 0.62 9.61
CA VAL A 257 0.56 1.92 9.37
C VAL A 257 -0.47 2.17 10.46
N LEU A 258 -0.47 3.37 11.03
CA LEU A 258 -1.42 3.82 12.05
C LEU A 258 -2.02 5.15 11.60
N ASN A 259 -3.34 5.29 11.69
CA ASN A 259 -4.07 6.50 11.34
C ASN A 259 -5.05 6.84 12.46
N THR A 260 -5.18 8.11 12.80
CA THR A 260 -6.18 8.57 13.77
C THR A 260 -7.53 8.85 13.13
N GLY A 261 -7.57 8.93 11.80
CA GLY A 261 -8.66 9.60 11.08
C GLY A 261 -8.79 11.07 11.46
N LEU A 262 -9.82 11.71 10.91
CA LEU A 262 -10.12 13.10 11.23
C LEU A 262 -10.80 13.21 12.60
N LEU A 263 -10.05 13.64 13.60
CA LEU A 263 -10.49 13.88 14.97
C LEU A 263 -11.16 15.24 15.10
N ASN A 264 -12.41 15.25 15.55
CA ASN A 264 -13.20 16.47 15.80
C ASN A 264 -13.24 17.43 14.60
N ASP A 265 -13.23 16.91 13.38
CA ASP A 265 -13.13 17.67 12.12
C ASP A 265 -11.88 18.59 12.00
N LYS A 266 -10.92 18.47 12.92
CA LYS A 266 -9.79 19.40 13.06
C LYS A 266 -8.42 18.77 12.82
N TYR A 267 -8.15 17.61 13.40
CA TYR A 267 -6.79 17.04 13.41
C TYR A 267 -6.78 15.65 12.80
N ALA A 268 -5.77 15.34 11.99
CA ALA A 268 -5.54 13.97 11.56
C ALA A 268 -4.04 13.67 11.58
N PHE A 269 -3.69 12.47 12.01
CA PHE A 269 -2.31 11.99 12.06
C PHE A 269 -2.22 10.62 11.40
N SER A 270 -1.15 10.45 10.63
CA SER A 270 -0.79 9.19 9.99
C SER A 270 0.68 8.88 10.26
N PHE A 271 0.96 7.65 10.61
CA PHE A 271 2.31 7.13 10.83
C PHE A 271 2.48 5.85 10.05
N ALA A 272 3.62 5.68 9.38
CA ALA A 272 4.02 4.41 8.80
C ALA A 272 5.48 4.11 9.09
N VAL A 273 5.77 2.85 9.38
CA VAL A 273 7.12 2.31 9.50
C VAL A 273 7.23 1.02 8.69
N VAL A 274 8.33 0.88 7.97
CA VAL A 274 8.61 -0.25 7.09
C VAL A 274 10.00 -0.78 7.40
N ARG A 275 10.12 -2.10 7.52
CA ARG A 275 11.38 -2.84 7.50
C ARG A 275 11.39 -3.75 6.29
N LYS A 276 12.41 -3.63 5.44
CA LYS A 276 12.56 -4.45 4.23
C LYS A 276 13.95 -5.06 4.19
N THR A 277 14.01 -6.38 4.03
CA THR A 277 15.27 -7.15 3.90
C THR A 277 15.14 -8.20 2.80
N GLY A 278 16.25 -8.55 2.18
CA GLY A 278 16.33 -9.71 1.29
C GLY A 278 17.69 -9.82 0.61
N ASP A 279 18.01 -11.01 0.13
CA ASP A 279 19.27 -11.30 -0.57
C ASP A 279 19.21 -10.89 -2.05
N GLY A 280 18.00 -10.68 -2.57
CA GLY A 280 17.76 -10.39 -3.98
C GLY A 280 17.64 -11.65 -4.83
N ILE A 281 17.09 -11.50 -6.04
CA ILE A 281 16.97 -12.60 -7.01
C ILE A 281 18.26 -12.72 -7.84
N VAL A 282 18.94 -11.60 -8.05
CA VAL A 282 20.22 -11.53 -8.76
C VAL A 282 21.33 -11.46 -7.72
N ASP A 283 22.46 -12.11 -8.01
CA ASP A 283 23.60 -12.09 -7.09
C ASP A 283 24.05 -10.65 -6.79
N ALA A 284 24.44 -10.42 -5.55
CA ALA A 284 24.82 -9.13 -4.98
C ALA A 284 23.76 -8.01 -5.05
N THR A 285 22.48 -8.30 -5.34
CA THR A 285 21.38 -7.30 -5.29
C THR A 285 20.55 -7.38 -4.01
N TRP A 286 21.23 -7.56 -2.87
CA TRP A 286 20.60 -7.60 -1.55
C TRP A 286 19.99 -6.24 -1.17
N THR A 287 19.07 -6.24 -0.22
CA THR A 287 18.44 -5.03 0.33
C THR A 287 18.37 -5.10 1.85
N ASP A 288 18.72 -4.00 2.50
CA ASP A 288 18.53 -3.72 3.92
C ASP A 288 18.04 -2.28 4.03
N ALA A 289 16.73 -2.11 4.23
CA ALA A 289 16.09 -0.80 4.25
C ALA A 289 15.14 -0.65 5.44
N TRP A 290 15.10 0.58 5.94
CA TRP A 290 14.01 1.10 6.75
C TRP A 290 13.34 2.23 6.00
N ALA A 291 12.03 2.41 6.22
CA ALA A 291 11.35 3.63 5.84
C ALA A 291 10.38 4.07 6.93
N TYR A 292 10.18 5.38 7.01
CA TYR A 292 9.28 6.02 7.96
C TYR A 292 8.55 7.17 7.29
N TYR A 293 7.28 7.33 7.65
CA TYR A 293 6.43 8.42 7.23
C TYR A 293 5.63 8.92 8.43
N PHE A 294 5.51 10.24 8.54
CA PHE A 294 4.61 10.92 9.44
C PHE A 294 3.87 12.01 8.66
N GLY A 295 2.55 12.03 8.80
CA GLY A 295 1.69 13.06 8.26
C GLY A 295 0.80 13.64 9.36
N ALA A 296 0.65 14.96 9.38
CA ALA A 296 -0.23 15.67 10.29
C ALA A 296 -1.03 16.74 9.53
N VAL A 297 -2.32 16.80 9.79
CA VAL A 297 -3.24 17.78 9.22
C VAL A 297 -3.89 18.56 10.36
N TYR A 298 -3.98 19.88 10.20
CA TYR A 298 -4.75 20.76 11.06
C TYR A 298 -5.68 21.67 10.23
N ASN A 299 -6.98 21.41 10.31
CA ASN A 299 -8.02 22.26 9.73
C ASN A 299 -8.28 23.45 10.67
N ILE A 300 -7.79 24.63 10.30
CA ILE A 300 -8.03 25.86 11.06
C ILE A 300 -9.51 26.26 10.95
N ASN A 301 -10.04 26.19 9.73
CA ASN A 301 -11.44 26.49 9.38
C ASN A 301 -11.75 25.85 8.00
N PRO A 302 -13.00 25.91 7.50
CA PRO A 302 -13.37 25.27 6.23
C PRO A 302 -12.63 25.76 4.97
N LYS A 303 -11.77 26.79 5.07
CA LYS A 303 -10.99 27.34 3.95
C LYS A 303 -9.47 27.26 4.16
N ASN A 304 -9.00 26.96 5.37
CA ASN A 304 -7.59 27.03 5.71
C ASN A 304 -7.15 25.75 6.42
N ARG A 305 -6.13 25.10 5.88
CA ARG A 305 -5.56 23.85 6.37
C ARG A 305 -4.04 23.96 6.42
N LEU A 306 -3.44 23.46 7.48
CA LEU A 306 -2.01 23.25 7.58
C LEU A 306 -1.72 21.76 7.46
N GLU A 307 -0.70 21.43 6.67
CA GLU A 307 -0.22 20.08 6.51
C GLU A 307 1.27 20.03 6.81
N PHE A 308 1.66 19.03 7.57
CA PHE A 308 3.04 18.71 7.85
C PHE A 308 3.25 17.25 7.45
N TYR A 309 4.32 16.98 6.72
CA TYR A 309 4.73 15.63 6.42
C TYR A 309 6.24 15.51 6.55
N ALA A 310 6.68 14.38 7.09
CA ALA A 310 8.08 14.01 7.24
C ALA A 310 8.23 12.56 6.80
N LEU A 311 9.31 12.28 6.07
CA LEU A 311 9.60 10.95 5.56
C LEU A 311 11.11 10.70 5.58
N GLY A 312 11.49 9.44 5.57
CA GLY A 312 12.85 9.05 5.27
C GLY A 312 12.97 7.55 5.04
N ALA A 313 13.94 7.17 4.23
CA ALA A 313 14.16 5.80 3.81
C ALA A 313 15.67 5.43 3.89
N PRO A 314 16.27 5.34 5.09
CA PRO A 314 17.66 4.94 5.22
C PRO A 314 17.80 3.49 4.79
N GLN A 315 18.66 3.28 3.81
CA GLN A 315 18.78 2.00 3.14
C GLN A 315 20.21 1.73 2.71
N ARG A 316 20.52 0.44 2.58
CA ARG A 316 21.62 -0.06 1.77
C ARG A 316 21.07 -1.15 0.86
N HIS A 317 21.42 -1.11 -0.40
CA HIS A 317 21.11 -2.20 -1.33
C HIS A 317 22.20 -2.34 -2.38
N GLY A 318 22.29 -3.54 -2.95
CA GLY A 318 23.01 -3.76 -4.18
C GLY A 318 22.25 -3.24 -5.39
N GLN A 319 22.98 -2.96 -6.46
CA GLN A 319 22.44 -2.58 -7.77
C GLN A 319 23.17 -3.36 -8.85
N ASN A 320 22.46 -3.70 -9.93
CA ASN A 320 23.06 -4.32 -11.11
C ASN A 320 22.65 -3.54 -12.38
N LEU A 321 22.77 -2.21 -12.30
CA LEU A 321 22.52 -1.30 -13.42
C LEU A 321 23.65 -1.36 -14.46
N TYR A 322 24.89 -1.40 -14.00
CA TYR A 322 26.09 -1.40 -14.84
C TYR A 322 26.87 -2.69 -14.60
N LYS A 323 26.69 -3.69 -15.46
CA LYS A 323 27.58 -4.86 -15.49
C LYS A 323 28.96 -4.41 -15.95
N GLN A 324 29.80 -4.05 -15.01
CA GLN A 324 31.20 -3.75 -15.24
C GLN A 324 32.00 -5.03 -15.04
N ASN A 325 32.92 -5.28 -15.96
CA ASN A 325 33.79 -6.44 -15.84
C ASN A 325 34.68 -6.29 -14.60
N ILE A 326 34.76 -7.32 -13.75
CA ILE A 326 35.52 -7.29 -12.49
C ILE A 326 37.01 -6.95 -12.69
N ALA A 327 37.60 -7.26 -13.84
CA ALA A 327 38.96 -6.88 -14.19
C ALA A 327 39.19 -5.37 -14.31
N VAL A 328 38.13 -4.59 -14.55
CA VAL A 328 38.21 -3.11 -14.53
C VAL A 328 38.54 -2.59 -13.13
N TYR A 329 38.12 -3.31 -12.08
CA TYR A 329 38.32 -2.89 -10.69
C TYR A 329 39.51 -3.56 -10.02
N SER A 330 39.74 -4.84 -10.31
CA SER A 330 40.91 -5.55 -9.79
C SER A 330 41.20 -6.79 -10.64
N ARG A 331 42.36 -6.80 -11.29
CA ARG A 331 42.84 -7.97 -12.02
C ARG A 331 43.04 -9.16 -11.09
N LYS A 332 43.61 -8.92 -9.91
CA LYS A 332 43.84 -9.97 -8.90
C LYS A 332 42.54 -10.63 -8.44
N LEU A 333 41.48 -9.85 -8.22
CA LEU A 333 40.18 -10.39 -7.83
C LEU A 333 39.56 -11.19 -8.99
N ALA A 334 39.65 -10.68 -10.22
CA ALA A 334 39.20 -11.39 -11.41
C ALA A 334 39.93 -12.74 -11.61
N GLU A 335 41.25 -12.77 -11.44
CA GLU A 335 42.07 -13.99 -11.51
C GLU A 335 41.74 -15.01 -10.41
N SER A 336 41.18 -14.56 -9.28
CA SER A 336 40.78 -15.45 -8.19
C SER A 336 39.46 -16.17 -8.42
N LEU A 337 38.67 -15.74 -9.41
CA LEU A 337 37.41 -16.37 -9.79
C LEU A 337 37.67 -17.53 -10.76
N SER A 338 37.25 -18.73 -10.40
CA SER A 338 37.53 -19.97 -11.15
C SER A 338 36.90 -20.02 -12.55
N ASP A 339 35.88 -19.21 -12.79
CA ASP A 339 35.06 -19.14 -14.00
C ASP A 339 35.31 -17.86 -14.82
N TYR A 340 36.30 -17.05 -14.44
CA TYR A 340 36.61 -15.82 -15.14
C TYR A 340 37.43 -16.08 -16.41
N ASP A 341 36.94 -15.57 -17.55
CA ASP A 341 37.60 -15.70 -18.85
C ASP A 341 38.92 -14.89 -18.89
N PRO A 342 40.09 -15.54 -18.98
CA PRO A 342 41.38 -14.84 -19.01
C PRO A 342 41.54 -13.92 -20.24
N GLU A 343 40.84 -14.18 -21.34
CA GLU A 343 40.90 -13.31 -22.53
C GLU A 343 40.28 -11.94 -22.26
N ALA A 344 39.38 -11.83 -21.30
CA ALA A 344 38.75 -10.57 -20.92
C ALA A 344 39.76 -9.51 -20.45
N PHE A 345 40.94 -9.90 -19.93
CA PHE A 345 42.01 -8.96 -19.57
C PHE A 345 42.59 -8.17 -20.74
N THR A 346 42.37 -8.62 -21.98
CA THR A 346 42.80 -7.87 -23.18
C THR A 346 41.87 -6.71 -23.50
N LYS A 347 40.63 -6.77 -22.99
CA LYS A 347 39.55 -5.83 -23.29
C LYS A 347 39.23 -4.92 -22.10
N TYR A 348 39.46 -5.41 -20.88
CA TYR A 348 39.17 -4.73 -19.63
C TYR A 348 40.45 -4.57 -18.83
N ASN A 349 40.98 -3.34 -18.81
CA ASN A 349 42.16 -2.99 -18.03
C ASN A 349 41.74 -2.49 -16.65
N GLU A 350 42.52 -2.86 -15.63
CA GLU A 350 42.35 -2.34 -14.27
C GLU A 350 42.55 -0.82 -14.31
N ALA A 351 41.48 -0.07 -14.01
CA ALA A 351 41.53 1.37 -13.93
C ALA A 351 42.29 1.73 -12.65
N GLY A 352 43.54 2.17 -12.79
CA GLY A 352 44.33 2.70 -11.68
C GLY A 352 43.55 3.82 -10.97
N ARG A 353 43.53 3.76 -9.64
CA ARG A 353 42.99 4.85 -8.81
C ARG A 353 43.80 6.13 -8.94
#